data_AF-A0A953Y3D7-F1
#
_entry.id   AF-A0A953Y3D7-F1
#
_cell.length_a   1.000
_cell.length_b   1.000
_cell.length_c   1.000
_cell.angle_alpha   90.00
_cell.angle_beta   90.00
_cell.angle_gamma   90.00
#
_symmetry.space_group_name_H-M   'P 1'
#
loop_
_entity.id
_entity.type
_entity.pdbx_description
1 polymer ?
#
loop_
_entity_poly.entity_id
_entity_poly.type
_entity_poly.pdbx_seq_one_letter_code
_entity_poly.pdbx_strand_id
1 'polypeptide(L)'
;MRLAFWVNEALNVKTSQTTAMLIETAVERGHEVYVCGVEDLGLDGRGRVVASARPALGKTPGAELLSVGPPALLDLLTVDGVVIRTNPGRGGRAPAHSAALGLAELLQQRNVGVLNDPAGLRKAASKLFLAGLPGHLRPRTAIASRVEQLREFVEDA
;
A
#
# COMPACT_ATOMS: atom_id res chain seq x y z
N MET A 1 7.47 -9.55 16.37
CA MET A 1 7.86 -8.90 15.11
C MET A 1 7.47 -7.43 15.16
N ARG A 2 8.20 -6.59 14.44
CA ARG A 2 7.93 -5.17 14.20
C ARG A 2 7.36 -5.04 12.79
N LEU A 3 6.13 -4.54 12.68
CA LEU A 3 5.39 -4.46 11.41
C LEU A 3 5.03 -3.01 11.11
N ALA A 4 5.19 -2.59 9.85
CA ALA A 4 4.78 -1.27 9.38
C ALA A 4 3.64 -1.39 8.35
N PHE A 5 2.48 -0.80 8.65
CA PHE A 5 1.36 -0.71 7.71
C PHE A 5 1.39 0.63 6.99
N TRP A 6 1.50 0.58 5.67
CA TRP A 6 1.45 1.76 4.83
C TRP A 6 0.04 1.95 4.28
N VAL A 7 -0.59 3.05 4.63
CA VAL A 7 -1.96 3.38 4.22
C VAL A 7 -1.98 4.69 3.44
N ASN A 8 -3.12 5.08 2.87
CA ASN A 8 -3.20 6.39 2.22
C ASN A 8 -2.90 7.51 3.23
N GLU A 9 -3.59 7.47 4.37
CA GLU A 9 -3.52 8.46 5.43
C GLU A 9 -3.75 7.75 6.78
N ALA A 10 -2.80 7.82 7.70
CA ALA A 10 -2.83 7.04 8.94
C ALA A 10 -4.08 7.32 9.80
N LEU A 11 -4.39 8.60 10.02
CA LEU A 11 -5.52 9.03 10.87
C LEU A 11 -6.90 8.82 10.22
N ASN A 12 -6.96 8.48 8.93
CA ASN A 12 -8.20 8.27 8.20
C ASN A 12 -8.56 6.78 8.04
N VAL A 13 -7.82 5.88 8.70
CA VAL A 13 -8.17 4.45 8.78
C VAL A 13 -9.41 4.29 9.67
N LYS A 14 -10.47 3.70 9.12
CA LYS A 14 -11.74 3.48 9.82
C LYS A 14 -11.80 2.05 10.36
N THR A 15 -12.39 1.89 11.54
CA THR A 15 -12.59 0.57 12.19
C THR A 15 -13.40 -0.41 11.35
N SER A 16 -14.25 0.09 10.44
CA SER A 16 -14.99 -0.74 9.48
C SER A 16 -14.15 -1.28 8.32
N GLN A 17 -12.90 -0.84 8.16
CA GLN A 17 -12.01 -1.29 7.09
C GLN A 17 -11.25 -2.54 7.51
N THR A 18 -11.04 -3.46 6.57
CA THR A 18 -10.18 -4.63 6.78
C THR A 18 -8.75 -4.27 7.20
N THR A 19 -8.26 -3.09 6.79
CA THR A 19 -6.97 -2.57 7.26
C THR A 19 -6.93 -2.37 8.78
N ALA A 20 -8.00 -1.84 9.39
CA ALA A 20 -8.07 -1.70 10.85
C ALA A 20 -8.06 -3.07 11.54
N MET A 21 -8.87 -4.01 11.04
CA MET A 21 -8.94 -5.38 11.56
C MET A 21 -7.58 -6.09 11.50
N LEU A 22 -6.81 -5.90 10.42
CA LEU A 22 -5.46 -6.47 10.29
C LEU A 22 -4.48 -5.86 11.30
N ILE A 23 -4.54 -4.54 11.50
CA ILE A 23 -3.70 -3.83 12.49
C ILE A 23 -4.05 -4.31 13.90
N GLU A 24 -5.33 -4.34 14.27
CA GLU A 24 -5.82 -4.83 15.56
C GLU A 24 -5.36 -6.27 15.81
N THR A 25 -5.59 -7.17 14.85
CA THR A 25 -5.17 -8.58 14.96
C THR A 25 -3.66 -8.73 15.14
N ALA A 26 -2.86 -7.92 14.45
CA ALA A 26 -1.40 -7.95 14.58
C ALA A 26 -0.95 -7.51 15.98
N VAL A 27 -1.58 -6.47 16.53
CA VAL A 27 -1.32 -6.01 17.90
C VAL A 27 -1.77 -7.06 18.93
N GLU A 28 -2.95 -7.66 18.77
CA GLU A 28 -3.46 -8.73 19.64
C GLU A 28 -2.55 -9.95 19.68
N ARG A 29 -1.84 -10.23 18.58
CA ARG A 29 -0.81 -11.28 18.50
C ARG A 29 0.54 -10.89 19.10
N GLY A 30 0.64 -9.72 19.74
CA GLY A 30 1.85 -9.25 20.41
C GLY A 30 2.93 -8.70 19.46
N HIS A 31 2.56 -8.26 18.26
CA HIS A 31 3.49 -7.56 17.38
C HIS A 31 3.58 -6.07 17.73
N GLU A 32 4.76 -5.47 17.54
CA GLU A 32 4.91 -4.02 17.54
C GLU A 32 4.44 -3.50 16.18
N VAL A 33 3.36 -2.72 16.16
CA VAL A 33 2.74 -2.27 14.92
C VAL A 33 2.84 -0.77 14.78
N TYR A 34 3.32 -0.32 13.63
CA TYR A 34 3.42 1.08 13.24
C TYR A 34 2.57 1.33 12.00
N VAL A 35 1.96 2.51 11.93
CA VAL A 35 1.09 2.90 10.81
C VAL A 35 1.51 4.29 10.32
N CYS A 36 1.68 4.43 9.01
CA CYS A 36 2.02 5.70 8.37
C CYS A 36 1.26 5.87 7.05
N GLY A 37 1.01 7.12 6.66
CA GLY A 37 0.53 7.48 5.34
C GLY A 37 1.62 7.33 4.28
N VAL A 38 1.23 7.28 3.01
CA VAL A 38 2.21 7.24 1.90
C VAL A 38 3.03 8.52 1.77
N GLU A 39 2.48 9.65 2.21
CA GLU A 39 3.16 10.95 2.21
C GLU A 39 4.10 11.12 3.42
N ASP A 40 4.02 10.21 4.40
CA ASP A 40 4.90 10.20 5.57
C ASP A 40 6.21 9.44 5.31
N LEU A 41 6.35 8.81 4.14
CA LEU A 41 7.51 8.02 3.74
C LEU A 41 8.60 8.89 3.12
N GLY A 42 9.86 8.52 3.34
CA GLY A 42 10.98 9.20 2.73
C GLY A 42 12.26 8.38 2.66
N LEU A 43 13.24 8.94 1.97
CA LEU A 43 14.63 8.50 2.00
C LEU A 43 15.45 9.62 2.63
N ASP A 44 16.12 9.35 3.75
CA ASP A 44 16.93 10.37 4.41
C ASP A 44 18.28 10.61 3.69
N GLY A 45 19.00 11.65 4.08
CA GLY A 45 20.31 11.99 3.50
C GLY A 45 21.41 10.95 3.74
N ARG A 46 21.14 9.91 4.53
CA ARG A 46 22.03 8.75 4.76
C ARG A 46 21.59 7.53 3.94
N GLY A 47 20.57 7.67 3.10
CA GLY A 47 20.04 6.61 2.25
C GLY A 47 19.20 5.59 3.01
N ARG A 48 18.66 5.92 4.19
CA ARG A 48 17.74 5.05 4.94
C ARG A 48 16.30 5.35 4.55
N VAL A 49 15.51 4.29 4.41
CA VAL A 49 14.07 4.44 4.20
C VAL A 49 13.46 4.72 5.57
N VAL A 50 12.73 5.83 5.68
CA VAL A 50 12.18 6.31 6.95
C VAL A 50 10.70 6.62 6.82
N ALA A 51 9.98 6.61 7.94
CA ALA A 51 8.59 7.00 8.02
C ALA A 51 8.32 7.86 9.24
N SER A 52 7.47 8.87 9.11
CA SER A 52 6.78 9.48 10.24
C SER A 52 5.60 8.57 10.63
N ALA A 53 5.78 7.71 11.64
CA ALA A 53 4.87 6.61 11.93
C ALA A 53 4.25 6.70 13.33
N ARG A 54 3.00 6.24 13.45
CA ARG A 54 2.27 6.17 14.71
C ARG A 54 2.22 4.73 15.19
N PRO A 55 2.58 4.43 16.45
CA PRO A 55 2.31 3.10 17.00
C PRO A 55 0.80 2.85 17.05
N ALA A 56 0.38 1.65 16.65
CA ALA A 56 -0.99 1.21 16.84
C ALA A 56 -1.23 0.88 18.31
N LEU A 57 -2.38 1.31 18.83
CA LEU A 57 -2.78 1.02 20.21
C LEU A 57 -3.55 -0.29 20.22
N GLY A 58 -3.11 -1.21 21.08
CA GLY A 58 -3.91 -2.37 21.42
C GLY A 58 -4.86 -1.98 22.52
N LYS A 59 -6.15 -1.79 22.20
CA LYS A 59 -7.29 -2.28 23.00
C LYS A 59 -8.62 -1.74 22.48
N THR A 60 -9.52 -2.70 22.23
CA THR A 60 -10.97 -2.56 22.02
C THR A 60 -11.38 -2.21 20.59
N PRO A 61 -12.13 -3.08 19.90
CA PRO A 61 -12.83 -2.72 18.67
C PRO A 61 -13.70 -1.48 18.88
N GLY A 62 -13.45 -0.42 18.10
CA GLY A 62 -14.14 0.86 18.24
C GLY A 62 -13.44 1.93 19.09
N ALA A 63 -12.30 1.61 19.72
CA ALA A 63 -11.41 2.61 20.33
C ALA A 63 -10.43 3.21 19.30
N GLU A 64 -9.64 4.21 19.72
CA GLU A 64 -8.63 4.84 18.88
C GLU A 64 -7.55 3.83 18.44
N LEU A 65 -7.48 3.56 17.14
CA LEU A 65 -6.56 2.59 16.53
C LEU A 65 -5.08 2.98 16.70
N LEU A 66 -4.78 4.27 16.78
CA LEU A 66 -3.44 4.83 16.74
C LEU A 66 -3.19 5.72 17.95
N SER A 67 -1.92 5.85 18.36
CA SER A 67 -1.56 6.76 19.43
C SER A 67 -1.91 8.21 19.10
N VAL A 68 -2.48 8.92 20.09
CA VAL A 68 -2.82 10.35 20.01
C VAL A 68 -1.59 11.27 19.96
N GLY A 69 -0.44 10.80 20.47
CA GLY A 69 0.82 11.54 20.45
C GLY A 69 1.36 11.86 19.04
N PRO A 70 2.38 12.72 18.92
CA PRO A 70 3.01 12.99 17.63
C PRO A 70 3.61 11.71 17.03
N PRO A 71 3.63 11.57 15.69
CA PRO A 71 4.30 10.45 15.05
C PRO A 71 5.80 10.48 15.36
N ALA A 72 6.41 9.30 15.42
CA ALA A 72 7.84 9.15 15.64
C ALA A 72 8.54 8.81 14.32
N LEU A 73 9.79 9.27 14.17
CA LEU A 73 10.63 8.86 13.06
C LEU A 73 11.00 7.38 13.22
N LEU A 74 10.55 6.55 12.28
CA LEU A 74 10.84 5.13 12.23
C LEU A 74 11.85 4.86 11.11
N ASP A 75 12.95 4.20 11.45
CA ASP A 75 13.86 3.59 10.47
C ASP A 75 13.24 2.28 9.98
N LEU A 76 12.80 2.24 8.73
CA LEU A 76 12.10 1.09 8.16
C LEU A 76 13.04 -0.09 7.86
N LEU A 77 14.35 0.05 8.06
CA LEU A 77 15.26 -1.10 8.07
C LEU A 77 15.20 -1.89 9.37
N THR A 78 14.58 -1.32 10.41
CA THR A 78 14.48 -1.95 11.74
C THR A 78 13.17 -2.73 11.94
N VAL A 79 12.31 -2.78 10.93
CA VAL A 79 11.07 -3.57 10.95
C VAL A 79 11.29 -4.91 10.27
N ASP A 80 10.55 -5.93 10.71
CA ASP A 80 10.60 -7.26 10.11
C ASP A 80 9.76 -7.33 8.83
N GLY A 81 8.71 -6.50 8.73
CA GLY A 81 7.83 -6.51 7.58
C GLY A 81 7.03 -5.23 7.36
N VAL A 82 6.75 -4.95 6.09
CA VAL A 82 5.87 -3.88 5.61
C VAL A 82 4.62 -4.47 4.99
N VAL A 83 3.46 -3.96 5.36
CA VAL A 83 2.17 -4.31 4.77
C VAL A 83 1.59 -3.10 4.05
N ILE A 84 1.61 -3.14 2.72
CA ILE A 84 1.07 -2.10 1.84
C ILE A 84 -0.45 -2.25 1.77
N ARG A 85 -1.17 -1.29 2.37
CA ARG A 85 -2.63 -1.18 2.41
C ARG A 85 -3.11 0.13 1.81
N THR A 86 -2.45 0.55 0.74
CA THR A 86 -2.76 1.78 0.01
C THR A 86 -3.76 1.50 -1.12
N ASN A 87 -4.50 2.53 -1.51
CA ASN A 87 -5.38 2.53 -2.67
C ASN A 87 -5.01 3.70 -3.58
N PRO A 88 -4.27 3.47 -4.68
CA PRO A 88 -3.79 4.53 -5.56
C PRO A 88 -4.90 5.23 -6.36
N GLY A 89 -6.08 4.63 -6.48
CA GLY A 89 -7.24 5.24 -7.12
C GLY A 89 -7.97 6.27 -6.26
N ARG A 90 -7.56 6.45 -4.99
CA ARG A 90 -8.25 7.32 -4.02
C ARG A 90 -7.37 8.50 -3.60
N GLY A 91 -7.85 9.72 -3.83
CA GLY A 91 -7.33 10.93 -3.19
C GLY A 91 -6.15 11.62 -3.89
N GLY A 92 -5.91 11.37 -5.19
CA GLY A 92 -4.98 12.19 -5.98
C GLY A 92 -3.48 12.02 -5.69
N ARG A 93 -3.09 11.03 -4.89
CA ARG A 93 -1.71 10.80 -4.42
C ARG A 93 -0.87 9.93 -5.35
N ALA A 94 -1.16 9.91 -6.64
CA ALA A 94 -0.49 9.00 -7.59
C ALA A 94 1.05 9.09 -7.55
N PRO A 95 1.67 10.29 -7.46
CA PRO A 95 3.12 10.40 -7.31
C PRO A 95 3.64 9.77 -6.01
N ALA A 96 2.97 10.03 -4.88
CA ALA A 96 3.36 9.46 -3.58
C ALA A 96 3.23 7.93 -3.57
N HIS A 97 2.19 7.36 -4.18
CA HIS A 97 2.06 5.90 -4.32
C HIS A 97 3.19 5.30 -5.16
N SER A 98 3.56 5.94 -6.27
CA SER A 98 4.68 5.48 -7.11
C SER A 98 6.01 5.54 -6.35
N ALA A 99 6.26 6.64 -5.63
CA ALA A 99 7.44 6.79 -4.80
C ALA A 99 7.49 5.74 -3.68
N ALA A 100 6.36 5.48 -3.02
CA ALA A 100 6.25 4.45 -1.99
C ALA A 100 6.63 3.07 -2.53
N LEU A 101 6.18 2.68 -3.73
CA LEU A 101 6.59 1.40 -4.32
C LEU A 101 8.10 1.34 -4.57
N GLY A 102 8.73 2.44 -5.02
CA GLY A 102 10.18 2.51 -5.15
C GLY A 102 10.92 2.35 -3.80
N LEU A 103 10.42 2.99 -2.74
CA LEU A 103 10.96 2.81 -1.38
C LEU A 103 10.79 1.38 -0.88
N ALA A 104 9.68 0.72 -1.22
CA ALA A 104 9.42 -0.66 -0.87
C ALA A 104 10.38 -1.63 -1.58
N GLU A 105 10.71 -1.39 -2.85
CA GLU A 105 11.73 -2.16 -3.58
C GLU A 105 13.11 -2.03 -2.89
N LEU A 106 13.48 -0.83 -2.44
CA LEU A 106 14.72 -0.62 -1.67
C LEU A 106 14.73 -1.38 -0.33
N LEU A 107 13.58 -1.49 0.33
CA LEU A 107 13.44 -2.28 1.56
C LEU A 107 13.60 -3.79 1.30
N GLN A 108 12.99 -4.32 0.24
CA GLN A 108 13.18 -5.72 -0.16
C GLN A 108 14.64 -6.04 -0.47
N GLN A 109 15.34 -5.16 -1.19
CA GLN A 109 16.77 -5.29 -1.47
C GLN A 109 17.63 -5.35 -0.19
N ARG A 110 17.11 -4.85 0.92
CA ARG A 110 17.75 -4.83 2.24
C ARG A 110 17.16 -5.86 3.20
N ASN A 111 16.49 -6.88 2.66
CA ASN A 111 15.93 -8.03 3.37
C ASN A 111 14.76 -7.72 4.32
N VAL A 112 14.07 -6.59 4.15
CA VAL A 112 12.80 -6.33 4.85
C VAL A 112 11.67 -6.97 4.04
N GLY A 113 10.83 -7.78 4.68
CA GLY A 113 9.69 -8.40 4.02
C GLY A 113 8.67 -7.34 3.60
N VAL A 114 8.18 -7.39 2.34
CA VAL A 114 7.13 -6.47 1.87
C VAL A 114 5.95 -7.26 1.31
N LEU A 115 4.76 -6.94 1.83
CA LEU A 115 3.50 -7.53 1.41
C LEU A 115 2.57 -6.44 0.86
N ASN A 116 2.15 -6.46 -0.40
CA ASN A 116 2.54 -7.37 -1.47
C ASN A 116 3.87 -6.95 -2.12
N ASP A 117 4.38 -7.82 -3.00
CA ASP A 117 5.54 -7.53 -3.83
C ASP A 117 5.37 -6.20 -4.61
N PRO A 118 6.25 -5.20 -4.40
CA PRO A 118 6.21 -3.91 -5.08
C PRO A 118 6.26 -3.97 -6.60
N ALA A 119 7.08 -4.87 -7.18
CA ALA A 119 7.18 -5.02 -8.63
C ALA A 119 5.86 -5.58 -9.20
N GLY A 120 5.26 -6.56 -8.52
CA GLY A 120 3.93 -7.07 -8.79
C GLY A 120 2.85 -5.99 -8.72
N LEU A 121 2.87 -5.16 -7.68
CA LEU A 121 1.94 -4.03 -7.52
C LEU A 121 2.11 -2.99 -8.65
N ARG A 122 3.35 -2.69 -9.06
CA ARG A 122 3.64 -1.79 -10.18
C ARG A 122 3.10 -2.36 -11.49
N LYS A 123 3.30 -3.65 -11.73
CA LYS A 123 2.76 -4.36 -12.91
C LYS A 123 1.22 -4.35 -12.92
N ALA A 124 0.61 -4.49 -11.75
CA ALA A 124 -0.84 -4.49 -11.55
C ALA A 124 -1.45 -3.08 -11.38
N ALA A 125 -0.66 -2.01 -11.50
CA ALA A 125 -1.14 -0.64 -11.32
C ALA A 125 -2.16 -0.21 -12.39
N SER A 126 -2.11 -0.86 -13.57
CA SER A 126 -3.08 -0.68 -14.64
C SER A 126 -3.93 -1.93 -14.84
N LYS A 127 -5.19 -1.74 -15.24
CA LYS A 127 -6.07 -2.82 -15.70
C LYS A 127 -5.51 -3.57 -16.92
N LEU A 128 -4.53 -3.00 -17.62
CA LEU A 128 -3.75 -3.68 -18.66
C LEU A 128 -3.09 -4.97 -18.17
N PHE A 129 -2.85 -5.12 -16.86
CA PHE A 129 -2.40 -6.38 -16.27
C PHE A 129 -3.23 -7.58 -16.72
N LEU A 130 -4.55 -7.41 -16.88
CA LEU A 130 -5.47 -8.46 -17.31
C LEU A 130 -5.24 -8.92 -18.75
N ALA A 131 -4.61 -8.10 -19.60
CA ALA A 131 -4.28 -8.48 -20.98
C ALA A 131 -3.20 -9.57 -21.04
N GLY A 132 -2.41 -9.73 -19.98
CA GLY A 132 -1.44 -10.82 -19.84
C GLY A 132 -2.04 -12.16 -19.41
N LEU A 133 -3.34 -12.21 -19.07
CA LEU A 133 -4.01 -13.46 -18.72
C LEU A 133 -4.43 -14.25 -19.97
N PRO A 134 -4.46 -15.59 -19.90
CA PRO A 134 -4.99 -16.44 -20.97
C PRO A 134 -6.36 -15.96 -21.47
N GLY A 135 -6.57 -15.99 -22.78
CA GLY A 135 -7.79 -15.46 -23.41
C GLY A 135 -9.09 -16.08 -22.87
N HIS A 136 -9.07 -17.36 -22.51
CA HIS A 136 -10.24 -18.04 -21.94
C HIS A 136 -10.58 -17.63 -20.50
N LEU A 137 -9.70 -16.89 -19.81
CA LEU A 137 -9.92 -16.39 -18.45
C LEU A 137 -10.37 -14.91 -18.41
N ARG A 138 -10.55 -14.28 -19.57
CA ARG A 138 -10.91 -12.87 -19.67
C ARG A 138 -11.99 -12.64 -20.72
N PRO A 139 -12.88 -11.64 -20.53
CA PRO A 139 -13.80 -11.25 -21.58
C PRO A 139 -13.05 -10.64 -22.76
N ARG A 140 -13.71 -10.62 -23.93
CA ARG A 140 -13.28 -9.82 -25.08
C ARG A 140 -13.17 -8.36 -24.62
N THR A 141 -11.98 -7.76 -24.71
CA THR A 141 -11.67 -6.46 -24.09
C THR A 141 -10.84 -5.61 -25.05
N ALA A 142 -11.26 -4.37 -25.29
CA ALA A 142 -10.47 -3.35 -25.97
C ALA A 142 -10.05 -2.24 -24.99
N ILE A 143 -8.84 -1.74 -25.17
CA ILE A 143 -8.28 -0.60 -24.42
C ILE A 143 -7.69 0.35 -25.46
N ALA A 144 -8.32 1.50 -25.64
CA ALA A 144 -7.94 2.47 -26.68
C ALA A 144 -8.18 3.91 -26.20
N SER A 145 -7.34 4.83 -26.68
CA SER A 145 -7.53 6.28 -26.48
C SER A 145 -8.26 6.95 -27.63
N ARG A 146 -8.35 6.29 -28.80
CA ARG A 146 -9.07 6.79 -29.98
C ARG A 146 -10.47 6.19 -30.04
N VAL A 147 -11.47 7.03 -30.31
CA VAL A 147 -12.89 6.61 -30.31
C VAL A 147 -13.21 5.67 -31.48
N GLU A 148 -12.50 5.80 -32.60
CA GLU A 148 -12.68 4.98 -33.80
C GLU A 148 -12.41 3.50 -33.48
N GLN A 149 -11.33 3.23 -32.74
CA GLN A 149 -10.96 1.87 -32.30
C GLN A 149 -12.01 1.25 -31.36
N LEU A 150 -12.71 2.08 -30.59
CA LEU A 150 -13.79 1.62 -29.71
C LEU A 150 -15.07 1.33 -30.50
N ARG A 151 -15.35 2.09 -31.57
CA ARG A 151 -16.48 1.83 -32.47
C ARG A 151 -16.28 0.52 -33.23
N GLU A 152 -15.12 0.33 -33.84
CA GLU A 152 -14.74 -0.91 -34.53
C GLU A 152 -14.93 -2.12 -33.60
N PHE A 153 -14.45 -2.05 -32.35
CA PHE A 153 -14.62 -3.13 -31.38
C PHE A 153 -16.10 -3.48 -31.09
N VAL A 154 -16.99 -2.49 -31.04
CA VAL A 154 -18.42 -2.70 -30.79
C VAL A 154 -19.12 -3.26 -32.03
N GLU A 155 -18.72 -2.82 -33.22
CA GLU A 155 -19.29 -3.29 -34.50
C GLU A 155 -18.82 -4.70 -34.87
N ASP A 156 -17.59 -5.09 -34.48
CA ASP A 156 -17.04 -6.45 -34.64
C ASP A 156 -17.64 -7.48 -33.65
N ALA A 157 -18.72 -7.15 -32.92
CA ALA A 157 -19.35 -7.99 -31.90
C ALA A 157 -20.50 -8.84 -32.45
#